data_AF-A0A2D8XDZ3-F1
#
_entry.id   AF-A0A2D8XDZ3-F1
#
_cell.length_a   1.000
_cell.length_b   1.000
_cell.length_c   1.000
_cell.angle_alpha   90.00
_cell.angle_beta   90.00
_cell.angle_gamma   90.00
#
_symmetry.space_group_name_H-M   'P 1'
#
loop_
_entity.id
_entity.type
_entity.pdbx_description
1 polymer ?
#
loop_
_entity_poly.entity_id
_entity_poly.type
_entity_poly.pdbx_seq_one_letter_code
_entity_poly.pdbx_strand_id
1 'polypeptide(L)'
;MKKMREASIPQIARMAECSTPEGDDTDGAKFLRECFNMAEELSLELRDFRNEDYDMRIDDLADEFADGLVPIYTNELWNVWVDCGGYRFDGTYRDFSSHGDTGDTMNRIAQADCYEWARNVLFNAQVYFRGNRDY
;
A
#
# COMPACT_ATOMS: atom_id res chain seq x y z
N MET A 1 -5.29 19.63 16.46
CA MET A 1 -5.28 18.16 16.27
C MET A 1 -3.93 17.63 16.74
N LYS A 2 -3.91 16.62 17.62
CA LYS A 2 -2.66 15.91 17.99
C LYS A 2 -2.19 15.19 16.72
N LYS A 3 -0.98 15.48 16.21
CA LYS A 3 -0.39 14.67 15.13
C LYS A 3 -0.26 13.23 15.64
N MET A 4 -0.76 12.27 14.88
CA MET A 4 -0.47 10.86 15.14
C MET A 4 1.04 10.63 15.01
N ARG A 5 1.59 9.66 15.74
CA ARG A 5 3.02 9.35 15.70
C ARG A 5 3.39 8.89 14.29
N GLU A 6 4.29 9.63 13.64
CA GLU A 6 4.85 9.27 12.33
C GLU A 6 5.48 7.87 12.41
N ALA A 7 5.06 6.96 11.53
CA ALA A 7 5.68 5.65 11.36
C ALA A 7 6.97 5.79 10.54
N SER A 8 8.02 5.07 10.90
CA SER A 8 9.25 5.02 10.10
C SER A 8 9.06 4.18 8.83
N ILE A 9 9.86 4.43 7.78
CA ILE A 9 9.82 3.63 6.54
C ILE A 9 9.92 2.12 6.82
N PRO A 10 10.81 1.61 7.69
CA PRO A 10 10.81 0.19 8.03
C PRO A 10 9.54 -0.31 8.70
N GLN A 11 8.82 0.54 9.44
CA GLN A 11 7.50 0.17 10.00
C GLN A 11 6.44 0.07 8.91
N ILE A 12 6.42 1.05 8.00
CA ILE A 12 5.46 1.08 6.89
C ILE A 12 5.71 -0.07 5.92
N ALA A 13 6.96 -0.37 5.57
CA ALA A 13 7.31 -1.51 4.71
C ALA A 13 6.86 -2.85 5.33
N ARG A 14 6.90 -2.99 6.66
CA ARG A 14 6.32 -4.17 7.34
C ARG A 14 4.80 -4.21 7.26
N MET A 15 4.12 -3.06 7.30
CA MET A 15 2.67 -3.00 7.08
C MET A 15 2.31 -3.37 5.64
N ALA A 16 3.15 -2.99 4.68
CA ALA A 16 3.01 -3.30 3.26
C ALA A 16 3.35 -4.75 2.89
N GLU A 17 4.06 -5.45 3.77
CA GLU A 17 4.63 -6.78 3.52
C GLU A 17 5.67 -6.80 2.37
N CYS A 18 6.44 -5.71 2.24
CA CYS A 18 7.48 -5.57 1.23
C CYS A 18 8.88 -5.39 1.83
N SER A 19 9.91 -5.37 0.97
CA SER A 19 11.27 -5.03 1.41
C SER A 19 11.36 -3.56 1.78
N THR A 20 12.13 -3.24 2.81
CA THR A 20 12.37 -1.84 3.18
C THR A 20 13.26 -1.17 2.13
N PRO A 21 12.84 -0.04 1.53
CA PRO A 21 13.69 0.73 0.63
C PRO A 21 15.00 1.17 1.29
N GLU A 22 16.07 1.29 0.52
CA GLU A 22 17.43 1.57 1.04
C GLU A 22 17.62 3.00 1.60
N GLY A 23 16.65 3.90 1.40
CA GLY A 23 16.67 5.26 1.93
C GLY A 23 15.30 5.91 1.96
N ASP A 24 15.18 7.01 2.72
CA ASP A 24 13.90 7.70 2.93
C ASP A 24 13.44 8.56 1.72
N ASP A 25 14.37 8.89 0.82
CA ASP A 25 14.14 9.76 -0.33
C ASP A 25 13.94 9.00 -1.66
N THR A 26 13.93 7.66 -1.62
CA THR A 26 13.71 6.84 -2.82
C THR A 26 12.23 6.86 -3.22
N ASP A 27 11.92 6.47 -4.46
CA ASP A 27 10.55 6.49 -4.96
C ASP A 27 9.68 5.50 -4.18
N GLY A 28 10.22 4.31 -3.85
CA GLY A 28 9.55 3.35 -2.98
C GLY A 28 9.24 3.90 -1.59
N ALA A 29 10.17 4.62 -0.96
CA ALA A 29 9.93 5.20 0.37
C ALA A 29 8.86 6.32 0.35
N LYS A 30 8.84 7.14 -0.71
CA LYS A 30 7.81 8.18 -0.90
C LYS A 30 6.44 7.55 -1.12
N PHE A 31 6.35 6.54 -1.98
CA PHE A 31 5.13 5.78 -2.22
C PHE A 31 4.57 5.18 -0.92
N LEU A 32 5.42 4.52 -0.12
CA LEU A 32 5.01 3.97 1.17
C LEU A 32 4.52 5.04 2.15
N ARG A 33 5.20 6.20 2.22
CA ARG A 33 4.74 7.35 3.03
C ARG A 33 3.38 7.85 2.57
N GLU A 34 3.17 7.93 1.26
CA GLU A 34 1.88 8.35 0.70
C GLU A 34 0.77 7.38 1.06
N CYS A 35 1.00 6.06 0.91
CA CYS A 35 0.06 5.03 1.35
C CYS A 35 -0.29 5.18 2.84
N PHE A 36 0.71 5.45 3.68
CA PHE A 36 0.50 5.62 5.12
C PHE A 36 -0.28 6.89 5.46
N ASN A 37 0.03 8.01 4.80
CA ASN A 37 -0.71 9.27 4.97
C ASN A 37 -2.18 9.08 4.53
N MET A 38 -2.38 8.38 3.40
CA MET A 38 -3.68 8.05 2.87
C MET A 38 -4.47 7.11 3.81
N ALA A 39 -3.78 6.24 4.54
CA ALA A 39 -4.40 5.42 5.59
C ALA A 39 -4.92 6.27 6.76
N GLU A 40 -4.30 7.43 7.06
CA GLU A 40 -4.83 8.38 8.05
C GLU A 40 -6.16 8.99 7.57
N GLU A 41 -6.25 9.34 6.28
CA GLU A 41 -7.48 9.85 5.66
C GLU A 41 -8.60 8.80 5.70
N LEU A 42 -8.30 7.56 5.29
CA LEU A 42 -9.20 6.42 5.42
C LEU A 42 -9.68 6.22 6.87
N SER A 43 -8.79 6.41 7.86
CA SER A 43 -9.14 6.28 9.28
C SER A 43 -10.11 7.35 9.77
N LEU A 44 -10.13 8.51 9.13
CA LEU A 44 -11.10 9.58 9.40
C LEU A 44 -12.45 9.25 8.78
N GLU A 45 -12.48 8.74 7.54
CA GLU A 45 -13.71 8.31 6.88
C GLU A 45 -14.39 7.16 7.64
N LEU A 46 -13.60 6.20 8.11
CA LEU A 46 -14.12 5.04 8.83
C LEU A 46 -14.57 5.35 10.27
N ARG A 47 -14.30 6.54 10.80
CA ARG A 47 -14.52 6.87 12.22
C ARG A 47 -15.98 6.78 12.66
N ASP A 48 -16.91 7.06 11.76
CA ASP A 48 -18.34 7.17 12.09
C ASP A 48 -19.10 5.85 11.89
N PHE A 49 -18.43 4.79 11.43
CA PHE A 49 -19.04 3.47 11.20
C PHE A 49 -19.03 2.61 12.47
N ARG A 50 -20.07 1.78 12.63
CA ARG A 50 -20.14 0.75 13.68
C ARG A 50 -19.28 -0.45 13.29
N ASN A 51 -18.83 -1.25 14.26
CA ASN A 51 -17.90 -2.35 14.03
C ASN A 51 -18.31 -3.34 12.92
N GLU A 52 -19.59 -3.70 12.80
CA GLU A 52 -20.05 -4.64 11.74
C GLU A 52 -20.02 -4.01 10.34
N ASP A 53 -20.29 -2.70 10.23
CA ASP A 53 -20.16 -1.97 8.97
C ASP A 53 -18.70 -1.64 8.65
N TYR A 54 -17.85 -1.52 9.68
CA TYR A 54 -16.44 -1.17 9.56
C TYR A 54 -15.68 -2.19 8.73
N ASP A 55 -15.83 -3.49 9.00
CA ASP A 55 -15.05 -4.54 8.33
C ASP A 55 -15.41 -4.68 6.85
N MET A 56 -16.67 -4.42 6.47
CA MET A 56 -17.04 -4.34 5.05
C MET A 56 -16.52 -3.05 4.40
N ARG A 57 -16.65 -1.91 5.08
CA ARG A 57 -16.29 -0.60 4.51
C ARG A 57 -14.79 -0.41 4.36
N ILE A 58 -13.99 -0.95 5.28
CA ILE A 58 -12.54 -0.89 5.17
C ILE A 58 -12.05 -1.64 3.94
N ASP A 59 -12.68 -2.76 3.57
CA ASP A 59 -12.30 -3.54 2.41
C ASP A 59 -12.56 -2.74 1.12
N ASP A 60 -13.81 -2.27 0.94
CA ASP A 60 -14.21 -1.50 -0.24
C ASP A 60 -13.38 -0.20 -0.41
N LEU A 61 -13.20 0.56 0.68
CA LEU A 61 -12.48 1.83 0.63
C LEU A 61 -10.96 1.64 0.49
N ALA A 62 -10.38 0.59 1.11
CA ALA A 62 -8.96 0.31 0.94
C ALA A 62 -8.65 -0.06 -0.51
N ASP A 63 -9.53 -0.80 -1.18
CA ASP A 63 -9.38 -1.12 -2.60
C ASP A 63 -9.46 0.13 -3.47
N GLU A 64 -10.45 1.01 -3.25
CA GLU A 64 -10.61 2.26 -3.99
C GLU A 64 -9.38 3.18 -3.82
N PHE A 65 -8.87 3.29 -2.59
CA PHE A 65 -7.73 4.14 -2.29
C PHE A 65 -6.44 3.54 -2.84
N ALA A 66 -6.26 2.21 -2.76
CA ALA A 66 -5.11 1.52 -3.33
C ALA A 66 -5.04 1.72 -4.85
N ASP A 67 -6.15 1.58 -5.57
CA ASP A 67 -6.21 1.83 -7.02
C ASP A 67 -5.78 3.25 -7.39
N GLY A 68 -6.14 4.25 -6.56
CA GLY A 68 -5.74 5.64 -6.75
C GLY A 68 -4.26 5.93 -6.49
N LEU A 69 -3.59 5.11 -5.69
CA LEU A 69 -2.19 5.28 -5.30
C LEU A 69 -1.20 4.63 -6.28
N VAL A 70 -1.61 3.62 -7.04
CA VAL A 70 -0.71 2.84 -7.89
C VAL A 70 -0.26 3.66 -9.12
N PRO A 71 1.05 3.86 -9.34
CA PRO A 71 1.54 4.52 -10.55
C PRO A 71 1.19 3.75 -11.83
N ILE A 72 0.65 4.43 -12.84
CA ILE A 72 0.15 3.80 -14.08
C ILE A 72 1.17 3.92 -15.22
N TYR A 73 1.74 2.79 -15.66
CA TYR A 73 2.60 2.67 -16.87
C TYR A 73 3.73 3.72 -16.98
N THR A 74 4.39 4.05 -15.87
CA THR A 74 5.47 5.04 -15.78
C THR A 74 6.82 4.42 -15.37
N ASN A 75 7.92 5.15 -15.53
CA ASN A 75 9.21 4.80 -14.92
C ASN A 75 9.11 4.74 -13.38
N GLU A 76 8.27 5.58 -12.79
CA GLU A 76 8.02 5.62 -11.35
C GLU A 76 7.51 4.28 -10.81
N LEU A 77 6.57 3.62 -11.50
CA LEU A 77 6.09 2.28 -11.14
C LEU A 77 7.26 1.30 -10.95
N TRP A 78 8.20 1.29 -11.90
CA TRP A 78 9.35 0.40 -11.87
C TRP A 78 10.33 0.77 -10.76
N ASN A 79 10.57 2.05 -10.51
CA ASN A 79 11.44 2.49 -9.43
C ASN A 79 10.87 2.07 -8.07
N VAL A 80 9.57 2.29 -7.84
CA VAL A 80 8.86 1.85 -6.64
C VAL A 80 8.96 0.33 -6.48
N TRP A 81 8.68 -0.42 -7.55
CA TRP A 81 8.69 -1.88 -7.53
C TRP A 81 10.08 -2.45 -7.20
N VAL A 82 11.14 -1.88 -7.78
CA VAL A 82 12.53 -2.30 -7.50
C VAL A 82 12.94 -1.93 -6.08
N ASP A 83 12.67 -0.70 -5.64
CA ASP A 83 13.01 -0.21 -4.29
C ASP A 83 12.38 -1.05 -3.18
N CYS A 84 11.11 -1.44 -3.37
CA CYS A 84 10.35 -2.27 -2.44
C CYS A 84 10.65 -3.78 -2.60
N GLY A 85 11.56 -4.14 -3.51
CA GLY A 85 12.04 -5.51 -3.67
C GLY A 85 11.04 -6.45 -4.35
N GLY A 86 10.17 -5.95 -5.22
CA GLY A 86 9.14 -6.74 -5.91
C GLY A 86 9.70 -7.90 -6.74
N TYR A 87 10.94 -7.80 -7.22
CA TYR A 87 11.65 -8.92 -7.89
C TYR A 87 11.93 -10.13 -6.98
N ARG A 88 11.72 -10.00 -5.67
CA ARG A 88 11.86 -11.09 -4.67
C ARG A 88 10.52 -11.66 -4.23
N PHE A 89 9.42 -11.02 -4.61
CA PHE A 89 8.09 -11.43 -4.17
C PHE A 89 7.73 -12.75 -4.86
N ASP A 90 7.40 -13.77 -4.07
CA ASP A 90 7.06 -15.13 -4.57
C ASP A 90 5.56 -15.35 -4.74
N GLY A 91 4.78 -14.25 -4.64
CA GLY A 91 3.32 -14.26 -4.57
C GLY A 91 2.71 -15.27 -5.53
N THR A 92 1.76 -16.06 -5.02
CA THR A 92 1.08 -17.11 -5.79
C THR A 92 0.56 -16.53 -7.09
N TYR A 93 1.27 -16.85 -8.17
CA TYR A 93 1.12 -16.31 -9.52
C TYR A 93 -0.32 -15.88 -9.84
N ARG A 94 -0.55 -14.56 -9.98
CA ARG A 94 -1.69 -14.07 -10.76
C ARG A 94 -1.40 -14.48 -12.21
N ASP A 95 -2.25 -15.36 -12.76
CA ASP A 95 -2.07 -15.88 -14.11
C ASP A 95 -2.34 -14.80 -15.16
N PHE A 96 -1.30 -14.03 -15.48
CA PHE A 96 -1.33 -13.04 -16.57
C PHE A 96 -1.09 -13.66 -17.95
N SER A 97 -0.86 -14.98 -18.05
CA SER A 97 -0.50 -15.65 -19.31
C SER A 97 -1.58 -15.58 -20.39
N SER A 98 -2.82 -15.26 -20.01
CA SER A 98 -3.97 -15.10 -20.91
C SER A 98 -3.92 -13.85 -21.79
N HIS A 99 -3.01 -12.89 -21.55
CA HIS A 99 -3.09 -11.55 -22.14
C HIS A 99 -2.20 -11.28 -23.36
N GLY A 100 -1.46 -12.26 -23.89
CA GLY A 100 -0.87 -12.21 -25.24
C GLY A 100 0.25 -11.19 -25.50
N ASP A 101 0.46 -10.21 -24.61
CA ASP A 101 1.54 -9.21 -24.69
C ASP A 101 2.42 -9.27 -23.43
N THR A 102 3.63 -9.81 -23.62
CA THR A 102 4.62 -9.97 -22.55
C THR A 102 5.07 -8.63 -21.96
N GLY A 103 5.06 -7.54 -22.75
CA GLY A 103 5.43 -6.20 -22.28
C GLY A 103 4.38 -5.63 -21.32
N ASP A 104 3.10 -5.80 -21.66
CA ASP A 104 1.98 -5.43 -20.81
C ASP A 104 1.95 -6.29 -19.53
N THR A 105 2.32 -7.57 -19.65
CA THR A 105 2.40 -8.51 -18.52
C THR A 105 3.39 -8.07 -17.45
N MET A 106 4.56 -7.53 -17.83
CA MET A 106 5.56 -7.06 -16.87
C MET A 106 5.08 -5.84 -16.07
N ASN A 107 4.43 -4.88 -16.72
CA ASN A 107 3.85 -3.73 -16.01
C ASN A 107 2.71 -4.17 -15.08
N ARG A 108 1.90 -5.15 -15.49
CA ARG A 108 0.81 -5.68 -14.67
C ARG A 108 1.30 -6.37 -13.39
N ILE A 109 2.45 -7.04 -13.43
CA ILE A 109 3.08 -7.62 -12.22
C ILE A 109 3.45 -6.49 -11.26
N ALA A 110 4.19 -5.49 -11.74
CA ALA A 110 4.60 -4.37 -10.88
C ALA A 110 3.40 -3.60 -10.32
N GLN A 111 2.34 -3.39 -11.12
CA GLN A 111 1.10 -2.77 -10.65
C GLN A 111 0.38 -3.60 -9.60
N ALA A 112 0.28 -4.92 -9.82
CA ALA A 112 -0.37 -5.81 -8.87
C ALA A 112 0.35 -5.82 -7.52
N ASP A 113 1.68 -5.86 -7.53
CA ASP A 113 2.47 -5.83 -6.30
C ASP A 113 2.33 -4.46 -5.59
N CYS A 114 2.45 -3.35 -6.32
CA CYS A 114 2.23 -2.01 -5.74
C CYS A 114 0.82 -1.85 -5.16
N TYR A 115 -0.19 -2.39 -5.84
CA TYR A 115 -1.57 -2.42 -5.34
C TYR A 115 -1.67 -3.20 -4.03
N GLU A 116 -1.11 -4.42 -3.98
CA GLU A 116 -1.11 -5.24 -2.78
C GLU A 116 -0.40 -4.55 -1.62
N TRP A 117 0.76 -3.93 -1.87
CA TRP A 117 1.47 -3.16 -0.85
C TRP A 117 0.67 -1.96 -0.34
N ALA A 118 0.05 -1.18 -1.23
CA ALA A 118 -0.79 -0.05 -0.84
C ALA A 118 -1.97 -0.51 0.02
N ARG A 119 -2.70 -1.52 -0.43
CA ARG A 119 -3.84 -2.12 0.29
C ARG A 119 -3.42 -2.65 1.66
N ASN A 120 -2.29 -3.34 1.74
CA ASN A 120 -1.75 -3.85 3.00
C ASN A 120 -1.40 -2.71 3.98
N VAL A 121 -0.79 -1.62 3.50
CA VAL A 121 -0.54 -0.43 4.35
C VAL A 121 -1.86 0.14 4.85
N LEU A 122 -2.83 0.38 3.96
CA LEU A 122 -4.13 0.96 4.29
C LEU A 122 -4.86 0.17 5.38
N PHE A 123 -4.81 -1.17 5.29
CA PHE A 123 -5.45 -2.08 6.24
C PHE A 123 -4.67 -2.17 7.57
N ASN A 124 -3.37 -2.50 7.51
CA ASN A 124 -2.55 -2.76 8.69
C ASN A 124 -2.27 -1.48 9.50
N ALA A 125 -2.26 -0.30 8.87
CA ALA A 125 -2.14 0.97 9.57
C ALA A 125 -3.34 1.25 10.48
N GLN A 126 -4.54 0.71 10.19
CA GLN A 126 -5.69 0.91 11.08
C GLN A 126 -5.47 0.28 12.46
N VAL A 127 -4.76 -0.84 12.54
CA VAL A 127 -4.35 -1.45 13.80
C VAL A 127 -3.37 -0.54 14.54
N TYR A 128 -2.41 0.03 13.81
CA TYR A 128 -1.44 0.98 14.36
C TYR A 128 -2.13 2.24 14.91
N PHE A 129 -3.11 2.81 14.19
CA PHE A 129 -3.84 3.99 14.64
C PHE A 129 -4.71 3.69 15.86
N ARG A 130 -5.40 2.55 15.89
CA ARG A 130 -6.20 2.13 17.05
C ARG A 130 -5.35 1.97 18.31
N GLY A 131 -4.19 1.33 18.21
CA GLY A 131 -3.25 1.15 19.33
C GLY A 131 -2.59 2.44 19.84
N ASN A 132 -2.61 3.52 19.04
CA ASN A 132 -2.08 4.83 19.40
C ASN A 132 -3.16 5.87 19.75
N ARG A 133 -4.45 5.48 19.77
CA ARG A 133 -5.58 6.36 20.15
C ARG A 133 -5.83 6.42 21.68
N ASP A 134 -5.14 5.62 22.47
CA ASP A 134 -5.15 5.72 23.92
C ASP A 134 -4.19 6.85 24.36
N TYR A 135 -4.70 8.07 24.57
CA TYR A 135 -4.31 9.13 25.55
C TYR A 135 -4.87 10.52 25.17
#